data_AF-A0A091B8D6-F1
#
_entry.id   AF-A0A091B8D6-F1
#
_cell.length_a   1.000
_cell.length_b   1.000
_cell.length_c   1.000
_cell.angle_alpha   90.00
_cell.angle_beta   90.00
_cell.angle_gamma   90.00
#
_symmetry.space_group_name_H-M   'P 1'
#
loop_
_entity.id
_entity.type
_entity.pdbx_description
1 polymer ?
#
loop_
_entity_poly.entity_id
_entity_poly.type
_entity_poly.pdbx_seq_one_letter_code
_entity_poly.pdbx_strand_id
1 'polypeptide(L)'
;MKTLAEFQKITDCEEYFDFFDIEYDERLVHVKRFHIMKKFGEMVEKAQGHDMGSDAKLLEYYKFALITVYKNFENGYSPSAADVWEMFDKPSACGTCSTSSSCNSIEEVSHGVHACTSQPNLGF
;
A
#
# COMPACT_ATOMS: atom_id res chain seq x y z
N MET A 1 -12.22 26.74 7.58
CA MET A 1 -10.95 26.16 7.06
C MET A 1 -10.77 24.85 7.79
N LYS A 2 -10.66 23.73 7.08
CA LYS A 2 -10.54 22.41 7.70
C LYS A 2 -9.12 22.23 8.23
N THR A 3 -8.97 21.72 9.44
CA THR A 3 -7.67 21.64 10.13
C THR A 3 -7.20 20.20 10.31
N LEU A 4 -5.89 20.02 10.48
CA LEU A 4 -5.31 18.70 10.73
C LEU A 4 -5.80 18.10 12.06
N ALA A 5 -6.05 18.95 13.06
CA ALA A 5 -6.58 18.53 14.35
C ALA A 5 -8.03 18.03 14.28
N GLU A 6 -8.85 18.56 13.37
CA GLU A 6 -10.20 18.04 13.10
C GLU A 6 -10.13 16.71 12.36
N PHE A 7 -9.25 16.60 11.36
CA PHE A 7 -9.03 15.36 10.61
C PHE A 7 -8.64 14.19 11.54
N GLN A 8 -7.75 14.42 12.50
CA GLN A 8 -7.30 13.37 13.44
C GLN A 8 -8.38 12.86 14.40
N LYS A 9 -9.52 13.55 14.52
CA LYS A 9 -10.64 13.10 15.37
C LYS A 9 -11.58 12.15 14.64
N ILE A 10 -11.48 12.06 13.32
CA ILE A 10 -12.37 11.25 12.49
C ILE A 10 -12.02 9.78 12.66
N THR A 11 -13.04 8.97 12.90
CA THR A 11 -12.89 7.51 13.01
C THR A 11 -13.62 6.75 11.93
N ASP A 12 -14.75 7.30 11.47
CA ASP A 12 -15.66 6.62 10.55
C ASP A 12 -15.30 6.93 9.09
N CYS A 13 -15.58 5.98 8.18
CA CYS A 13 -15.13 6.08 6.80
C CYS A 13 -15.84 7.21 6.06
N GLU A 14 -17.14 7.28 6.25
CA GLU A 14 -18.08 8.23 5.68
C GLU A 14 -17.68 9.66 6.08
N GLU A 15 -17.32 9.87 7.35
CA GLU A 15 -16.87 11.16 7.87
C GLU A 15 -15.61 11.69 7.17
N TYR A 16 -14.71 10.82 6.68
CA TYR A 16 -13.56 11.27 5.90
C TYR A 16 -13.98 11.83 4.53
N PHE A 17 -14.98 11.23 3.89
CA PHE A 17 -15.51 11.74 2.62
C PHE A 17 -16.22 13.08 2.83
N ASP A 18 -17.04 13.19 3.88
CA ASP A 18 -17.71 14.44 4.26
C ASP A 18 -16.68 15.52 4.63
N PHE A 19 -15.63 15.14 5.37
CA PHE A 19 -14.54 16.04 5.72
C PHE A 19 -13.79 16.52 4.49
N PHE A 20 -13.69 15.79 3.38
CA PHE A 20 -13.05 16.31 2.17
C PHE A 20 -14.02 16.86 1.13
N ASP A 21 -15.32 16.79 1.38
CA ASP A 21 -16.38 17.15 0.45
C ASP A 21 -16.22 16.37 -0.87
N ILE A 22 -16.17 15.04 -0.75
CA ILE A 22 -16.01 14.10 -1.85
C ILE A 22 -17.32 13.31 -2.00
N GLU A 23 -17.91 13.32 -3.19
CA GLU A 23 -19.04 12.45 -3.50
C GLU A 23 -18.60 10.98 -3.61
N TYR A 24 -19.39 10.07 -3.04
CA TYR A 24 -19.11 8.63 -3.03
C TYR A 24 -20.41 7.81 -3.15
N ASP A 25 -20.28 6.57 -3.63
CA ASP A 25 -21.37 5.58 -3.56
C ASP A 25 -21.42 4.99 -2.14
N GLU A 26 -22.47 5.35 -1.39
CA GLU A 26 -22.71 4.86 -0.02
C GLU A 26 -22.68 3.33 0.08
N ARG A 27 -23.21 2.61 -0.92
CA ARG A 27 -23.24 1.13 -0.90
C ARG A 27 -21.83 0.58 -1.04
N LEU A 28 -21.02 1.15 -1.92
CA LEU A 28 -19.63 0.75 -2.10
C LEU A 28 -18.82 1.00 -0.84
N VAL A 29 -18.93 2.21 -0.27
CA VAL A 29 -18.23 2.57 0.98
C VAL A 29 -18.68 1.67 2.12
N HIS A 30 -19.98 1.43 2.28
CA HIS A 30 -20.48 0.55 3.34
C HIS A 30 -19.89 -0.87 3.26
N VAL A 31 -19.83 -1.45 2.06
CA VAL A 31 -19.29 -2.81 1.83
C VAL A 31 -17.75 -2.83 1.96
N LYS A 32 -17.07 -1.74 1.59
CA LYS A 32 -15.61 -1.70 1.48
C LYS A 32 -14.91 -0.87 2.56
N ARG A 33 -15.65 -0.31 3.53
CA ARG A 33 -15.14 0.61 4.57
C ARG A 33 -13.84 0.16 5.21
N PHE A 34 -13.77 -1.12 5.60
CA PHE A 34 -12.58 -1.68 6.24
C PHE A 34 -11.35 -1.67 5.31
N HIS A 35 -11.55 -2.03 4.04
CA HIS A 35 -10.46 -2.08 3.06
C HIS A 35 -10.03 -0.68 2.62
N ILE A 36 -10.98 0.22 2.44
CA ILE A 36 -10.72 1.64 2.16
C ILE A 36 -9.90 2.23 3.31
N MET A 37 -10.35 2.06 4.55
CA MET A 37 -9.68 2.61 5.72
C MET A 37 -8.26 2.04 5.89
N LYS A 38 -8.09 0.73 5.69
CA LYS A 38 -6.76 0.11 5.76
C LYS A 38 -5.80 0.72 4.73
N LYS A 39 -6.21 0.79 3.46
CA LYS A 39 -5.35 1.33 2.39
C LYS A 39 -5.12 2.84 2.50
N PHE A 40 -6.12 3.57 2.98
CA PHE A 40 -6.00 4.99 3.25
C PHE A 40 -5.01 5.23 4.41
N GLY A 41 -5.14 4.51 5.52
CA GLY A 41 -4.22 4.56 6.66
C GLY A 41 -2.76 4.28 6.26
N GLU A 42 -2.53 3.25 5.43
CA GLU A 42 -1.19 2.95 4.88
C GLU A 42 -0.58 4.16 4.13
N MET A 43 -1.39 4.95 3.42
CA MET A 43 -0.91 6.17 2.74
C MET A 43 -0.72 7.35 3.69
N VAL A 44 -1.59 7.49 4.70
CA VAL A 44 -1.46 8.51 5.74
C VAL A 44 -0.16 8.33 6.53
N GLU A 45 0.14 7.10 6.95
CA GLU A 45 1.37 6.75 7.68
C GLU A 45 2.63 7.04 6.86
N LYS A 46 2.63 6.67 5.57
CA LYS A 46 3.75 6.98 4.66
C LYS A 46 4.00 8.48 4.58
N ALA A 47 2.95 9.29 4.49
CA ALA A 47 3.09 10.74 4.42
C ALA A 47 3.59 11.38 5.72
N GLN A 48 3.26 10.83 6.88
CA GLN A 48 3.77 11.34 8.17
C GLN A 48 5.30 11.20 8.30
N GLY A 49 5.90 10.24 7.59
CA GLY A 49 7.36 10.08 7.51
C GLY A 49 8.06 11.09 6.59
N HIS A 50 7.32 11.96 5.90
CA HIS A 50 7.84 12.92 4.93
C HIS A 50 7.45 14.36 5.28
N ASP A 51 8.38 15.29 5.11
CA ASP A 51 8.08 16.72 5.26
C ASP A 51 7.30 17.22 4.03
N MET A 52 6.00 17.48 4.23
CA MET A 52 5.11 18.04 3.20
C MET A 52 5.15 19.58 3.15
N GLY A 53 5.96 20.22 4.00
CA GLY A 53 6.18 21.67 4.05
C GLY A 53 5.08 22.50 4.69
N SER A 54 3.85 21.98 4.82
CA SER A 54 2.77 22.61 5.60
C SER A 54 1.60 21.65 5.84
N ASP A 55 0.81 21.90 6.89
CA ASP A 55 -0.42 21.15 7.19
C ASP A 55 -1.44 21.19 6.04
N ALA A 56 -1.53 22.31 5.31
CA ALA A 56 -2.43 22.45 4.17
C ALA A 56 -2.08 21.47 3.05
N LYS A 57 -0.78 21.38 2.70
CA LYS A 57 -0.28 20.41 1.70
C LYS A 57 -0.44 18.97 2.16
N LEU A 58 -0.26 18.71 3.46
CA LEU A 58 -0.49 17.39 4.03
C LEU A 58 -1.98 16.98 3.92
N LEU A 59 -2.90 17.90 4.20
CA LEU A 59 -4.34 17.66 4.03
C LEU A 59 -4.74 17.48 2.56
N GLU A 60 -4.14 18.23 1.63
CA GLU A 60 -4.32 18.01 0.19
C GLU A 60 -3.85 16.62 -0.24
N TYR A 61 -2.70 16.17 0.29
CA TYR A 61 -2.22 14.82 0.06
C TYR A 61 -3.20 13.76 0.60
N TYR A 62 -3.71 13.94 1.83
CA TYR A 62 -4.72 13.02 2.38
C TYR A 62 -6.00 12.97 1.56
N LYS A 63 -6.46 14.12 1.04
CA LYS A 63 -7.59 14.17 0.11
C LYS A 63 -7.30 13.34 -1.14
N PHE A 64 -6.14 13.53 -1.76
CA PHE A 64 -5.73 12.77 -2.95
C PHE A 64 -5.61 11.27 -2.67
N ALA A 65 -5.04 10.91 -1.51
CA ALA A 65 -4.90 9.54 -1.07
C ALA A 65 -6.27 8.85 -0.94
N LEU A 66 -7.23 9.48 -0.26
CA LEU A 66 -8.58 8.93 -0.09
C LEU A 66 -9.28 8.72 -1.45
N ILE A 67 -9.22 9.72 -2.34
CA ILE A 67 -9.79 9.62 -3.70
C ILE A 67 -9.17 8.46 -4.47
N THR A 68 -7.84 8.32 -4.41
CA THR A 68 -7.11 7.25 -5.12
C THR A 68 -7.53 5.88 -4.63
N VAL A 69 -7.61 5.68 -3.31
CA VAL A 69 -8.08 4.40 -2.73
C VAL A 69 -9.51 4.12 -3.17
N TYR A 70 -10.41 5.08 -3.00
CA TYR A 70 -11.82 4.92 -3.36
C TYR A 70 -11.99 4.56 -4.84
N LYS A 71 -11.33 5.30 -5.75
CA LYS A 71 -11.41 5.05 -7.20
C LYS A 71 -10.84 3.70 -7.60
N ASN A 72 -9.83 3.19 -6.90
CA ASN A 72 -9.37 1.82 -7.13
C ASN A 72 -10.49 0.80 -6.82
N PHE A 73 -11.18 0.94 -5.69
CA PHE A 73 -12.31 0.06 -5.36
C PHE A 73 -13.51 0.23 -6.31
N GLU A 74 -13.80 1.47 -6.72
CA GLU A 74 -14.86 1.76 -7.72
C GLU A 74 -14.56 1.11 -9.07
N ASN A 75 -13.29 1.11 -9.50
CA ASN A 75 -12.84 0.47 -10.74
C ASN A 75 -12.65 -1.06 -10.61
N GLY A 76 -13.05 -1.66 -9.48
CA GLY A 76 -13.04 -3.11 -9.28
C GLY A 76 -11.78 -3.70 -8.64
N TYR A 77 -10.80 -2.88 -8.24
CA TYR A 77 -9.68 -3.36 -7.41
C TYR A 77 -10.16 -3.58 -5.98
N SER A 78 -10.38 -4.85 -5.61
CA SER A 78 -10.76 -5.24 -4.25
C SER A 78 -9.84 -6.36 -3.77
N PRO A 79 -8.69 -6.05 -3.12
CA PRO A 79 -7.84 -7.09 -2.55
C PRO A 79 -8.65 -7.91 -1.56
N SER A 80 -8.57 -9.24 -1.68
CA SER A 80 -9.23 -10.11 -0.72
C SER A 80 -8.55 -10.02 0.63
N ALA A 81 -9.24 -10.38 1.71
CA ALA A 81 -8.61 -10.46 3.02
C ALA A 81 -7.38 -11.37 2.96
N ALA A 82 -7.44 -12.49 2.23
CA ALA A 82 -6.31 -13.41 2.06
C ALA A 82 -5.09 -12.74 1.39
N ASP A 83 -5.30 -11.95 0.33
CA ASP A 83 -4.20 -11.20 -0.33
C ASP A 83 -3.54 -10.21 0.63
N VAL A 84 -4.33 -9.65 1.55
CA VAL A 84 -3.87 -8.73 2.57
C VAL A 84 -3.10 -9.47 3.67
N TRP A 85 -3.54 -10.65 4.10
CA TRP A 85 -2.87 -11.45 5.14
C TRP A 85 -1.57 -12.10 4.61
N GLU A 86 -1.56 -12.61 3.38
CA GLU A 86 -0.39 -13.23 2.76
C GLU A 86 0.80 -12.26 2.66
N MET A 87 0.54 -10.95 2.50
CA MET A 87 1.58 -9.92 2.49
C MET A 87 2.29 -9.73 3.84
N PHE A 88 1.62 -10.04 4.96
CA PHE A 88 2.23 -10.00 6.30
C PHE A 88 2.94 -11.31 6.66
N ASP A 89 2.45 -12.45 6.17
CA ASP A 89 3.06 -13.77 6.45
C ASP A 89 4.30 -14.08 5.60
N LYS A 90 4.50 -13.38 4.47
CA LYS A 90 5.67 -13.53 3.60
C LYS A 90 6.50 -12.25 3.58
N PRO A 91 7.39 -12.00 4.57
CA PRO A 91 8.40 -10.96 4.41
C PRO A 91 9.21 -11.30 3.16
N SER A 92 9.22 -10.40 2.17
CA SER A 92 10.01 -10.58 0.96
C SER A 92 11.45 -10.86 1.36
N ALA A 93 11.93 -12.07 1.07
CA ALA A 93 13.29 -12.51 1.33
C ALA A 93 14.26 -11.83 0.35
N CYS A 94 14.50 -10.53 0.54
CA CYS A 94 15.67 -9.84 0.00
C CYS A 94 15.97 -8.60 0.84
N GLY A 95 16.38 -8.82 2.09
CA GLY A 95 16.94 -7.79 2.98
C GLY A 95 18.46 -7.88 3.12
N THR A 96 19.14 -8.76 2.38
CA THR A 96 20.54 -9.13 2.70
C THR A 96 21.47 -9.36 1.51
N CYS A 97 21.24 -8.75 0.34
CA CYS A 97 22.20 -8.86 -0.77
C CYS A 97 23.40 -7.89 -0.69
N SER A 98 23.67 -7.27 0.47
CA SER A 98 24.82 -6.36 0.63
C SER A 98 26.17 -7.05 0.89
N THR A 99 26.27 -8.38 0.84
CA THR A 99 27.55 -9.09 1.05
C THR A 99 27.71 -10.36 0.22
N SER A 100 27.53 -10.29 -1.10
CA SER A 100 28.08 -11.31 -2.01
C SER A 100 28.82 -10.65 -3.17
N SER A 101 30.10 -10.38 -2.93
CA SER A 101 31.10 -10.06 -3.93
C SER A 101 31.38 -11.28 -4.83
N SER A 102 30.52 -11.55 -5.81
CA SER A 102 30.85 -12.17 -7.10
C SER A 102 29.60 -12.35 -7.98
N CYS A 103 29.22 -11.31 -8.71
CA CYS A 103 28.36 -11.50 -9.88
C CYS A 103 29.25 -11.99 -11.01
N ASN A 104 29.25 -13.29 -11.30
CA ASN A 104 29.87 -13.79 -12.53
C ASN A 104 28.78 -13.88 -13.61
N SER A 105 29.04 -13.15 -14.71
CA SER A 105 28.40 -13.18 -16.04
C SER A 105 26.95 -13.65 -16.14
N ILE A 106 26.08 -12.69 -16.45
CA ILE A 106 24.70 -12.89 -16.92
C ILE A 106 24.77 -13.61 -18.28
N GLU A 107 24.39 -14.88 -18.32
CA GLU A 107 23.95 -15.52 -19.56
C GLU A 107 22.43 -15.38 -19.63
N GLU A 108 21.94 -14.66 -20.64
CA GLU A 108 20.53 -14.63 -20.96
C GLU A 108 20.09 -15.98 -21.49
N VAL A 109 19.11 -16.60 -20.83
CA VAL A 109 18.39 -17.74 -21.40
C VAL A 109 16.90 -17.38 -21.47
N SER A 110 16.45 -17.33 -22.72
CA SER A 110 15.05 -17.24 -23.14
C SER A 110 14.17 -18.25 -22.40
N HIS A 111 12.99 -17.76 -21.99
CA HIS A 111 11.89 -18.47 -21.32
C HIS A 111 12.00 -18.49 -19.79
N GLY A 112 11.41 -17.45 -19.21
CA GLY A 112 11.46 -17.16 -17.79
C GLY A 112 10.88 -18.25 -16.92
N VAL A 113 11.74 -18.83 -16.09
CA VAL A 113 11.49 -19.15 -14.68
C VAL A 113 12.86 -19.13 -14.00
N HIS A 114 13.15 -18.14 -13.15
CA HIS A 114 14.35 -18.18 -12.31
C HIS A 114 14.11 -19.20 -11.19
N ALA A 115 14.42 -20.46 -11.45
CA ALA A 115 14.51 -21.47 -10.42
C ALA A 115 15.88 -21.33 -9.73
N CYS A 116 15.89 -20.81 -8.50
CA CYS A 116 17.02 -20.98 -7.59
C CYS A 116 17.15 -22.47 -7.25
N THR A 117 17.84 -23.23 -8.11
CA THR A 117 18.21 -24.61 -7.80
C THR A 117 19.46 -24.55 -6.93
N SER A 118 19.28 -24.54 -5.61
CA SER A 118 20.34 -24.94 -4.69
C SER A 118 20.59 -26.43 -4.90
N GLN A 119 21.60 -26.79 -5.70
CA GLN A 119 22.11 -28.16 -5.71
C GLN A 119 22.82 -28.41 -4.37
N PRO A 120 22.37 -29.36 -3.54
CA PRO A 120 23.24 -29.89 -2.51
C PRO A 120 24.25 -30.78 -3.22
N ASN A 121 25.52 -30.36 -3.19
CA ASN A 121 26.64 -31.18 -3.61
C ASN A 121 26.71 -32.42 -2.69
N LEU A 122 26.22 -33.56 -3.18
CA LEU A 122 26.54 -34.87 -2.63
C LEU A 122 27.41 -35.59 -3.67
N GLY A 123 28.72 -35.55 -3.45
CA GLY A 123 29.72 -36.34 -4.15
C GLY A 123 30.64 -37.01 -3.12
N PHE A 124 30.79 -38.32 -3.28
CA PHE A 124 31.50 -39.29 -2.45
C PHE A 124 33.02 -39.10 -2.40
#